data_AF-A0A0K1PVB4-F1
#
_entry.id   AF-A0A0K1PVB4-F1
#
_cell.length_a   1.000
_cell.length_b   1.000
_cell.length_c   1.000
_cell.angle_alpha   90.00
_cell.angle_beta   90.00
_cell.angle_gamma   90.00
#
_symmetry.space_group_name_H-M   'P 1'
#
loop_
_entity.id
_entity.type
_entity.pdbx_description
1 polymer ?
#
loop_
_entity_poly.entity_id
_entity_poly.type
_entity_poly.pdbx_seq_one_letter_code
_entity_poly.pdbx_strand_id
1 'polypeptide(L)'
;MGGTMRQRAFGNWRRSAVLAVGLTTFAGSTVGCRVAESDVKRWETTQHGPYKLVAVVTHDKYGWDLRTDAALSLIRMPPRGGVRQGIGFLVDKYKDDEGQTREGALNQLGEEARRQVVDRMAPELINQLKTPPPARTPEGRLPPDPTIAYKDAAFAMLTHEPPLVSNEATRAQLKDALIHWAQTGFEDRIENGAQQFGLEQMMHWLGPESVRTLPGIINENTARLDRIAGLVNDVGDDQAKQKASEALVALATRYTSKDWLDAQTKVVKDSNAKNNIKADDNQVAGQVDKIQERRLTEEVFPAMKKVGGRPAIDYLFSYAANGQNPAERRKLALAALEGRVDKNNPADLDRVFAIAKNDDTPDAVRDVAFARLGEFPKEQIVPKLYTIFDAKHWKVRWVAASLVLKTMSTKQVHEFMSHLPKTPATKMGMTEPLSYGELIRKMEPANGEPKPRDVIMPYLGSKEFGAKMTALGFFWEGKKADHGIVEPYSADKTALPKCDKEDDCSWQCDVPKAGSKDPKETEPKELTTVGEFVKFCLVPSMEK
;
A
#
# COMPACT_ATOMS: atom_id res chain seq x y z
N MET A 1 54.52 13.39 -27.93
CA MET A 1 55.71 13.57 -27.08
C MET A 1 55.86 12.33 -26.22
N GLY A 2 56.98 11.60 -26.38
CA GLY A 2 57.38 10.38 -25.65
C GLY A 2 56.57 9.13 -25.97
N GLY A 3 57.10 8.00 -26.44
CA GLY A 3 58.47 7.57 -26.71
C GLY A 3 58.38 6.16 -27.33
N THR A 4 59.19 5.94 -28.33
CA THR A 4 59.30 4.81 -29.26
C THR A 4 60.00 3.57 -28.69
N MET A 5 59.80 2.44 -29.40
CA MET A 5 60.73 1.29 -29.57
C MET A 5 60.88 0.33 -28.35
N ARG A 6 61.15 -0.98 -28.49
CA ARG A 6 61.72 -1.79 -29.58
C ARG A 6 61.48 -3.28 -29.27
N GLN A 7 61.30 -4.07 -30.35
CA GLN A 7 61.87 -5.40 -30.66
C GLN A 7 62.12 -6.42 -29.53
N ARG A 8 61.70 -7.67 -29.75
CA ARG A 8 62.62 -8.76 -30.17
C ARG A 8 61.90 -10.06 -30.56
N ALA A 9 62.37 -10.60 -31.67
CA ALA A 9 62.09 -11.91 -32.23
C ALA A 9 62.72 -13.04 -31.40
N PHE A 10 62.19 -14.26 -31.51
CA PHE A 10 63.01 -15.46 -31.63
C PHE A 10 62.33 -16.48 -32.54
N GLY A 11 63.10 -16.89 -33.55
CA GLY A 11 62.66 -17.74 -34.64
C GLY A 11 62.80 -19.24 -34.36
N ASN A 12 62.18 -19.97 -35.27
CA ASN A 12 62.21 -21.42 -35.45
C ASN A 12 63.63 -22.01 -35.42
N TRP A 13 63.75 -23.22 -34.85
CA TRP A 13 64.73 -24.19 -35.32
C TRP A 13 64.14 -25.60 -35.42
N ARG A 14 64.18 -26.11 -36.66
CA ARG A 14 63.89 -27.49 -37.08
C ARG A 14 64.86 -28.47 -36.45
N ARG A 15 64.43 -29.70 -36.17
CA ARG A 15 65.13 -30.93 -36.61
C ARG A 15 64.14 -32.07 -36.89
N SER A 16 64.25 -32.59 -38.10
CA SER A 16 63.67 -33.86 -38.55
C SER A 16 64.48 -35.04 -38.05
N ALA A 17 63.84 -36.17 -37.77
CA ALA A 17 64.42 -37.50 -37.92
C ALA A 17 63.31 -38.52 -38.23
N VAL A 18 63.56 -39.32 -39.27
CA VAL A 18 62.74 -40.38 -39.84
C VAL A 18 63.09 -41.71 -39.17
N LEU A 19 62.12 -42.59 -38.87
CA LEU A 19 62.27 -44.05 -39.03
C LEU A 19 60.96 -44.85 -38.84
N ALA A 20 60.43 -45.31 -39.98
CA ALA A 20 59.87 -46.61 -40.36
C ALA A 20 59.20 -47.58 -39.35
N VAL A 21 57.99 -47.98 -39.76
CA VAL A 21 57.38 -49.34 -39.80
C VAL A 21 56.99 -50.03 -38.49
N GLY A 22 55.68 -50.34 -38.40
CA GLY A 22 55.11 -51.28 -37.45
C GLY A 22 53.60 -51.45 -37.61
N LEU A 23 53.17 -52.02 -38.74
CA LEU A 23 51.80 -52.55 -38.91
C LEU A 23 51.55 -53.63 -37.86
N THR A 24 50.80 -53.29 -36.81
CA THR A 24 50.15 -54.27 -35.94
C THR A 24 48.69 -53.91 -35.83
N THR A 25 47.89 -54.69 -36.54
CA THR A 25 46.44 -54.79 -36.42
C THR A 25 46.09 -55.27 -35.00
N PHE A 26 45.88 -54.32 -34.08
CA PHE A 26 45.08 -54.57 -32.90
C PHE A 26 43.64 -54.17 -33.21
N ALA A 27 42.82 -55.19 -33.50
CA ALA A 27 41.37 -55.11 -33.36
C ALA A 27 41.06 -54.94 -31.86
N GLY A 28 41.20 -53.71 -31.37
CA GLY A 28 40.77 -53.30 -30.05
C GLY A 28 39.27 -53.06 -30.07
N SER A 29 38.54 -53.99 -29.48
CA SER A 29 37.15 -53.88 -29.05
C SER A 29 36.80 -52.44 -28.63
N THR A 30 35.97 -51.79 -29.44
CA THR A 30 35.27 -50.54 -29.11
C THR A 30 34.22 -50.82 -28.04
N VAL A 31 34.66 -50.99 -26.79
CA VAL A 31 33.78 -50.71 -25.65
C VAL A 31 33.62 -49.20 -25.62
N GLY A 32 32.67 -48.68 -26.41
CA GLY A 32 32.27 -47.28 -26.31
C GLY A 32 31.88 -47.02 -24.86
N CYS A 33 32.56 -46.07 -24.21
CA CYS A 33 32.29 -45.68 -22.83
C CYS A 33 30.78 -45.39 -22.69
N ARG A 34 30.06 -46.34 -22.09
CA ARG A 34 28.63 -46.22 -21.86
C ARG A 34 28.45 -45.13 -20.81
N VAL A 35 27.77 -44.04 -21.18
CA VAL A 35 27.43 -42.96 -20.25
C VAL A 35 26.63 -43.56 -19.10
N ALA A 36 27.12 -43.38 -17.89
CA ALA A 36 26.49 -43.85 -16.66
C ALA A 36 26.00 -42.69 -15.80
N GLU A 37 25.23 -42.98 -14.75
CA GLU A 37 24.72 -41.99 -13.79
C GLU A 37 25.85 -41.16 -13.14
N SER A 38 27.01 -41.79 -12.88
CA SER A 38 28.19 -41.10 -12.37
C SER A 38 28.73 -40.03 -13.33
N ASP A 39 28.60 -40.24 -14.65
CA ASP A 39 28.99 -39.24 -15.64
C ASP A 39 28.04 -38.05 -15.63
N VAL A 40 26.73 -38.31 -15.52
CA VAL A 40 25.66 -37.30 -15.43
C VAL A 40 25.90 -36.39 -14.23
N LYS A 41 26.12 -36.95 -13.02
CA LYS A 41 26.43 -36.17 -11.81
C LYS A 41 27.73 -35.38 -11.94
N ARG A 42 28.78 -35.98 -12.51
CA ARG A 42 30.06 -35.27 -12.74
C ARG A 42 29.87 -34.06 -13.64
N TRP A 43 28.99 -34.11 -14.63
CA TRP A 43 28.81 -33.02 -15.59
C TRP A 43 28.14 -31.77 -15.00
N GLU A 44 27.41 -31.87 -13.88
CA GLU A 44 26.75 -30.74 -13.22
C GLU A 44 27.71 -29.57 -12.92
N THR A 45 28.98 -29.86 -12.67
CA THR A 45 30.01 -28.87 -12.31
C THR A 45 30.94 -28.48 -13.46
N THR A 46 30.77 -29.05 -14.66
CA THR A 46 31.70 -28.86 -15.79
C THR A 46 31.19 -27.84 -16.82
N GLN A 47 32.10 -27.07 -17.44
CA GLN A 47 31.73 -26.02 -18.41
C GLN A 47 30.83 -26.52 -19.54
N HIS A 48 31.23 -27.60 -20.23
CA HIS A 48 30.44 -28.25 -21.29
C HIS A 48 29.39 -29.25 -20.77
N GLY A 49 29.18 -29.31 -19.46
CA GLY A 49 28.19 -30.17 -18.82
C GLY A 49 26.77 -30.02 -19.37
N PRO A 50 26.22 -28.79 -19.50
CA PRO A 50 24.88 -28.58 -20.03
C PRO A 50 24.66 -29.26 -21.38
N TYR A 51 25.58 -29.08 -22.34
CA TYR A 51 25.48 -29.68 -23.67
C TYR A 51 25.42 -31.21 -23.64
N LYS A 52 26.27 -31.83 -22.81
CA LYS A 52 26.29 -33.28 -22.63
C LYS A 52 25.00 -33.80 -22.00
N LEU A 53 24.47 -33.07 -21.01
CA LEU A 53 23.22 -33.41 -20.35
C LEU A 53 22.04 -33.30 -21.32
N VAL A 54 21.94 -32.22 -22.11
CA VAL A 54 20.92 -32.08 -23.15
C VAL A 54 20.99 -33.25 -24.15
N ALA A 55 22.19 -33.62 -24.60
CA ALA A 55 22.36 -34.75 -25.51
C ALA A 55 21.91 -36.10 -24.90
N VAL A 56 22.04 -36.27 -23.58
CA VAL A 56 21.49 -37.45 -22.90
C VAL A 56 19.96 -37.39 -22.84
N VAL A 57 19.39 -36.24 -22.50
CA VAL A 57 17.93 -36.05 -22.43
C VAL A 57 17.26 -36.30 -23.79
N THR A 58 17.85 -35.83 -24.89
CA THR A 58 17.17 -35.81 -26.20
C THR A 58 17.42 -37.05 -27.06
N HIS A 59 18.50 -37.80 -26.84
CA HIS A 59 18.86 -38.93 -27.71
C HIS A 59 18.16 -40.24 -27.31
N ASP A 60 17.55 -40.89 -28.30
CA ASP A 60 16.80 -42.15 -28.17
C ASP A 60 17.58 -43.36 -27.62
N LYS A 61 18.91 -43.38 -27.74
CA LYS A 61 19.78 -44.49 -27.29
C LYS A 61 19.86 -44.67 -25.79
N TYR A 62 19.49 -43.66 -25.00
CA TYR A 62 19.56 -43.71 -23.54
C TYR A 62 18.22 -44.16 -22.95
N GLY A 63 18.26 -44.96 -21.88
CA GLY A 63 17.05 -45.36 -21.15
C GLY A 63 16.42 -44.21 -20.39
N TRP A 64 15.12 -44.31 -20.10
CA TRP A 64 14.33 -43.23 -19.47
C TRP A 64 14.89 -42.75 -18.14
N ASP A 65 15.45 -43.64 -17.32
CA ASP A 65 16.02 -43.28 -16.02
C ASP A 65 17.23 -42.35 -16.20
N LEU A 66 18.16 -42.69 -17.11
CA LEU A 66 19.33 -41.85 -17.39
C LEU A 66 18.94 -40.49 -17.99
N ARG A 67 17.89 -40.44 -18.82
CA ARG A 67 17.35 -39.18 -19.36
C ARG A 67 16.73 -38.31 -18.27
N THR A 68 15.97 -38.93 -17.37
CA THR A 68 15.36 -38.27 -16.22
C THR A 68 16.43 -37.71 -15.30
N ASP A 69 17.45 -38.50 -14.98
CA ASP A 69 18.59 -38.07 -14.18
C ASP A 69 19.37 -36.92 -14.84
N ALA A 70 19.58 -36.99 -16.15
CA ALA A 70 20.24 -35.90 -16.88
C ALA A 70 19.42 -34.60 -16.85
N ALA A 71 18.08 -34.68 -16.96
CA ALA A 71 17.21 -33.53 -16.85
C ALA A 71 17.19 -32.95 -15.42
N LEU A 72 17.16 -33.80 -14.38
CA LEU A 72 17.30 -33.35 -12.99
C LEU A 72 18.70 -32.76 -12.72
N SER A 73 19.74 -33.28 -13.35
CA SER A 73 21.09 -32.74 -13.25
C SER A 73 21.22 -31.35 -13.89
N LEU A 74 20.47 -31.04 -14.96
CA LEU A 74 20.37 -29.67 -15.48
C LEU A 74 19.79 -28.70 -14.43
N ILE A 75 18.83 -29.15 -13.60
CA ILE A 75 18.26 -28.35 -12.50
C ILE A 75 19.28 -28.17 -11.37
N ARG A 76 20.00 -29.24 -11.00
CA ARG A 76 20.99 -29.23 -9.91
C ARG A 76 22.24 -28.38 -10.19
N MET A 77 22.46 -27.99 -11.44
CA MET A 77 23.63 -27.20 -11.81
C MET A 77 23.72 -25.90 -11.00
N PRO A 78 24.92 -25.56 -10.47
CA PRO A 78 25.10 -24.32 -9.75
C PRO A 78 24.95 -23.10 -10.67
N PRO A 79 24.52 -21.94 -10.15
CA PRO A 79 24.44 -20.71 -10.91
C PRO A 79 25.81 -20.31 -11.48
N ARG A 80 25.84 -19.82 -12.73
CA ARG A 80 27.03 -19.27 -13.40
C ARG A 80 26.80 -17.80 -13.67
N GLY A 81 27.64 -16.93 -13.09
CA GLY A 81 27.42 -15.49 -13.15
C GLY A 81 26.08 -15.05 -12.54
N GLY A 82 25.59 -15.78 -11.53
CA GLY A 82 24.29 -15.54 -10.90
C GLY A 82 23.09 -16.16 -11.63
N VAL A 83 23.27 -16.76 -12.81
CA VAL A 83 22.18 -17.32 -13.63
C VAL A 83 22.17 -18.84 -13.58
N ARG A 84 21.00 -19.44 -13.36
CA ARG A 84 20.79 -20.90 -13.41
C ARG A 84 20.67 -21.39 -14.85
N GLN A 85 21.78 -21.34 -15.58
CA GLN A 85 21.83 -21.69 -17.00
C GLN A 85 21.25 -23.09 -17.29
N GLY A 86 21.45 -24.08 -16.40
CA GLY A 86 20.91 -25.42 -16.60
C GLY A 86 19.38 -25.48 -16.75
N ILE A 87 18.64 -24.63 -16.02
CA ILE A 87 17.17 -24.49 -16.20
C ILE A 87 16.86 -23.93 -17.59
N GLY A 88 17.60 -22.90 -18.03
CA GLY A 88 17.48 -22.36 -19.38
C GLY A 88 17.74 -23.41 -20.47
N PHE A 89 18.74 -24.28 -20.30
CA PHE A 89 18.99 -25.39 -21.24
C PHE A 89 17.90 -26.46 -21.23
N LEU A 90 17.21 -26.63 -20.11
CA LEU A 90 16.10 -27.58 -19.98
C LEU A 90 14.84 -27.07 -20.70
N VAL A 91 14.49 -25.81 -20.50
CA VAL A 91 13.20 -25.23 -20.92
C VAL A 91 13.31 -24.23 -22.07
N ASP A 92 14.30 -23.35 -22.06
CA ASP A 92 14.42 -22.20 -22.96
C ASP A 92 15.37 -22.47 -24.13
N LYS A 93 15.44 -21.53 -25.07
CA LYS A 93 16.42 -21.55 -26.14
C LYS A 93 17.83 -21.30 -25.61
N TYR A 94 18.81 -22.02 -26.15
CA TYR A 94 20.23 -21.84 -25.81
C TYR A 94 21.11 -21.81 -27.07
N LYS A 95 22.33 -21.29 -26.93
CA LYS A 95 23.35 -21.34 -27.99
C LYS A 95 24.24 -22.57 -27.79
N ASP A 96 24.35 -23.41 -28.82
CA ASP A 96 25.28 -24.55 -28.82
C ASP A 96 26.75 -24.12 -28.95
N ASP A 97 27.68 -25.08 -28.90
CA ASP A 97 29.13 -24.84 -29.01
C ASP A 97 29.51 -24.20 -30.37
N GLU A 98 28.63 -24.27 -31.38
CA GLU A 98 28.78 -23.64 -32.70
C GLU A 98 28.09 -22.26 -32.77
N GLY A 99 27.48 -21.80 -31.68
CA GLY A 99 26.75 -20.54 -31.60
C GLY A 99 25.34 -20.58 -32.21
N GLN A 100 24.86 -21.75 -32.63
CA GLN A 100 23.52 -21.91 -33.19
C GLN A 100 22.47 -21.94 -32.09
N THR A 101 21.31 -21.34 -32.36
CA THR A 101 20.19 -21.34 -31.40
C THR A 101 19.47 -22.69 -31.48
N ARG A 102 19.39 -23.38 -30.35
CA ARG A 102 18.68 -24.65 -30.16
C ARG A 102 17.51 -24.44 -29.20
N GLU A 103 16.45 -25.21 -29.39
CA GLU A 103 15.35 -25.30 -28.43
C GLU A 103 15.82 -25.95 -27.11
N GLY A 104 15.15 -25.67 -26.00
CA GLY A 104 15.43 -26.33 -24.72
C GLY A 104 15.24 -27.85 -24.82
N ALA A 105 15.91 -28.61 -23.96
CA ALA A 105 15.93 -30.07 -24.03
C ALA A 105 14.53 -30.69 -24.08
N LEU A 106 13.57 -30.17 -23.31
CA LEU A 106 12.20 -30.69 -23.30
C LEU A 106 11.42 -30.33 -24.58
N ASN A 107 11.72 -29.19 -25.21
CA ASN A 107 11.12 -28.78 -26.48
C ASN A 107 11.68 -29.53 -27.69
N GLN A 108 12.90 -30.07 -27.59
CA GLN A 108 13.47 -30.93 -28.63
C GLN A 108 12.82 -32.32 -28.68
N LEU A 109 12.17 -32.75 -27.60
CA LEU A 109 11.50 -34.04 -27.51
C LEU A 109 10.12 -34.00 -28.19
N GLY A 110 9.76 -35.10 -28.85
CA GLY A 110 8.37 -35.35 -29.25
C GLY A 110 7.45 -35.46 -28.03
N GLU A 111 6.15 -35.27 -28.23
CA GLU A 111 5.16 -35.16 -27.15
C GLU A 111 5.20 -36.31 -26.14
N GLU A 112 5.23 -37.57 -26.63
CA GLU A 112 5.27 -38.75 -25.75
C GLU A 112 6.58 -38.80 -24.95
N ALA A 113 7.72 -38.55 -25.60
CA ALA A 113 9.01 -38.59 -24.94
C ALA A 113 9.15 -37.47 -23.90
N ARG A 114 8.65 -36.27 -24.21
CA ARG A 114 8.58 -35.15 -23.27
C ARG A 114 7.73 -35.52 -22.05
N ARG A 115 6.53 -36.10 -22.27
CA ARG A 115 5.64 -36.56 -21.20
C ARG A 115 6.35 -37.57 -20.29
N GLN A 116 6.99 -38.59 -20.85
CA GLN A 116 7.70 -39.61 -20.08
C GLN A 116 8.81 -39.03 -19.19
N VAL A 117 9.62 -38.11 -19.73
CA VAL A 117 10.70 -37.46 -18.95
C VAL A 117 10.10 -36.57 -17.85
N VAL A 118 9.13 -35.71 -18.18
CA VAL A 118 8.51 -34.78 -17.23
C VAL A 118 7.79 -35.51 -16.10
N ASP A 119 6.98 -36.53 -16.41
CA ASP A 119 6.24 -37.31 -15.40
C ASP A 119 7.19 -38.07 -14.46
N ARG A 120 8.37 -38.50 -14.95
CA ARG A 120 9.42 -39.13 -14.13
C ARG A 120 10.23 -38.14 -13.29
N MET A 121 10.36 -36.88 -13.72
CA MET A 121 11.00 -35.82 -12.93
C MET A 121 10.10 -35.34 -11.79
N ALA A 122 8.78 -35.33 -11.98
CA ALA A 122 7.83 -34.72 -11.07
C ALA A 122 7.91 -35.23 -9.61
N PRO A 123 8.07 -36.54 -9.32
CA PRO A 123 8.20 -37.01 -7.94
C PRO A 123 9.37 -36.38 -7.18
N GLU A 124 10.53 -36.22 -7.82
CA GLU A 124 11.70 -35.59 -7.20
C GLU A 124 11.49 -34.08 -7.02
N LEU A 125 10.92 -33.40 -8.02
CA LEU A 125 10.57 -31.98 -7.90
C LEU A 125 9.63 -31.74 -6.70
N ILE A 126 8.57 -32.54 -6.60
CA ILE A 126 7.60 -32.45 -5.50
C ILE A 126 8.27 -32.75 -4.15
N ASN A 127 9.15 -33.75 -4.09
CA ASN A 127 9.86 -34.09 -2.86
C ASN A 127 10.74 -32.94 -2.38
N GLN A 128 11.50 -32.31 -3.28
CA GLN A 128 12.36 -31.17 -2.94
C GLN A 128 11.55 -29.95 -2.50
N LEU A 129 10.40 -29.71 -3.12
CA LEU A 129 9.52 -28.58 -2.78
C LEU A 129 8.86 -28.69 -1.39
N LYS A 130 8.86 -29.87 -0.76
CA LYS A 130 8.40 -30.05 0.63
C LYS A 130 9.43 -29.62 1.67
N THR A 131 10.68 -29.40 1.27
CA THR A 131 11.76 -29.07 2.21
C THR A 131 11.59 -27.62 2.69
N PRO A 132 11.58 -27.35 4.01
CA PRO A 132 11.50 -25.99 4.53
C PRO A 132 12.78 -25.21 4.19
N PRO A 133 12.72 -23.87 4.14
CA PRO A 133 13.93 -23.09 3.92
C PRO A 133 14.92 -23.27 5.08
N PRO A 134 16.24 -23.16 4.83
CA PRO A 134 17.24 -23.18 5.90
C PRO A 134 17.00 -22.05 6.90
N ALA A 135 17.15 -22.34 8.19
CA ALA A 135 17.05 -21.33 9.23
C ALA A 135 18.13 -20.25 9.04
N ARG A 136 17.78 -19.00 9.37
CA ARG A 136 18.73 -17.87 9.40
C ARG A 136 19.92 -18.18 10.31
N THR A 137 21.11 -17.71 9.93
CA THR A 137 22.29 -17.80 10.80
C THR A 137 22.10 -16.91 12.04
N PRO A 138 22.90 -17.09 13.12
CA PRO A 138 22.84 -16.23 14.30
C PRO A 138 22.98 -14.73 13.99
N GLU A 139 23.67 -14.38 12.90
CA GLU A 139 23.86 -13.01 12.41
C GLU A 139 22.67 -12.51 11.54
N GLY A 140 21.59 -13.31 11.41
CA GLY A 140 20.38 -12.94 10.67
C GLY A 140 20.48 -13.15 9.16
N ARG A 141 21.57 -13.74 8.64
CA ARG A 141 21.77 -13.99 7.21
C ARG A 141 20.97 -15.20 6.75
N LEU A 142 20.34 -15.10 5.58
CA LEU A 142 19.70 -16.23 4.89
C LEU A 142 20.76 -17.12 4.23
N PRO A 143 20.88 -18.40 4.62
CA PRO A 143 21.71 -19.36 3.89
C PRO A 143 21.16 -19.64 2.48
N PRO A 144 21.97 -20.22 1.57
CA PRO A 144 21.46 -20.67 0.28
C PRO A 144 20.35 -21.71 0.45
N ASP A 145 19.16 -21.43 -0.08
CA ASP A 145 18.05 -22.38 -0.10
C ASP A 145 18.22 -23.32 -1.33
N PRO A 146 18.53 -24.62 -1.12
CA PRO A 146 18.77 -25.55 -2.22
C PRO A 146 17.51 -25.85 -3.03
N THR A 147 16.32 -25.60 -2.48
CA THR A 147 15.04 -25.91 -3.11
C THR A 147 14.68 -24.94 -4.24
N ILE A 148 15.32 -23.76 -4.29
CA ILE A 148 15.05 -22.70 -5.28
C ILE A 148 15.20 -23.22 -6.72
N ALA A 149 16.21 -24.05 -7.00
CA ALA A 149 16.42 -24.59 -8.34
C ALA A 149 15.24 -25.43 -8.81
N TYR A 150 14.72 -26.29 -7.93
CA TYR A 150 13.57 -27.15 -8.19
C TYR A 150 12.29 -26.34 -8.34
N LYS A 151 12.10 -25.30 -7.51
CA LYS A 151 11.01 -24.33 -7.65
C LYS A 151 11.05 -23.62 -9.00
N ASP A 152 12.18 -23.05 -9.37
CA ASP A 152 12.33 -22.30 -10.62
C ASP A 152 12.11 -23.20 -11.84
N ALA A 153 12.60 -24.44 -11.80
CA ALA A 153 12.38 -25.41 -12.88
C ALA A 153 10.91 -25.85 -12.99
N ALA A 154 10.27 -26.19 -11.87
CA ALA A 154 8.86 -26.58 -11.86
C ALA A 154 7.97 -25.43 -12.35
N PHE A 155 8.22 -24.20 -11.89
CA PHE A 155 7.50 -23.03 -12.36
C PHE A 155 7.73 -22.78 -13.85
N ALA A 156 8.99 -22.76 -14.32
CA ALA A 156 9.31 -22.57 -15.73
C ALA A 156 8.60 -23.60 -16.63
N MET A 157 8.61 -24.88 -16.25
CA MET A 157 7.94 -25.94 -17.00
C MET A 157 6.41 -25.74 -17.08
N LEU A 158 5.81 -25.22 -16.02
CA LEU A 158 4.37 -24.97 -15.94
C LEU A 158 3.93 -23.71 -16.70
N THR A 159 4.77 -22.67 -16.73
CA THR A 159 4.47 -21.39 -17.38
C THR A 159 4.97 -21.30 -18.82
N HIS A 160 5.79 -22.24 -19.27
CA HIS A 160 6.31 -22.27 -20.63
C HIS A 160 5.18 -22.37 -21.67
N GLU A 161 5.39 -21.74 -22.83
CA GLU A 161 4.46 -21.77 -23.95
C GLU A 161 5.16 -22.31 -25.23
N PRO A 162 4.71 -23.45 -25.80
CA PRO A 162 3.59 -24.30 -25.34
C PRO A 162 3.89 -25.04 -24.03
N PRO A 163 2.88 -25.47 -23.25
CA PRO A 163 3.12 -26.09 -21.95
C PRO A 163 4.00 -27.36 -22.02
N LEU A 164 5.04 -27.41 -21.19
CA LEU A 164 5.95 -28.55 -21.13
C LEU A 164 5.37 -29.71 -20.30
N VAL A 165 4.54 -29.40 -19.32
CA VAL A 165 3.80 -30.38 -18.51
C VAL A 165 2.45 -30.68 -19.15
N SER A 166 2.38 -31.74 -19.95
CA SER A 166 1.16 -32.13 -20.67
C SER A 166 0.17 -32.95 -19.85
N ASN A 167 0.66 -33.71 -18.85
CA ASN A 167 -0.20 -34.50 -17.97
C ASN A 167 -0.90 -33.61 -16.92
N GLU A 168 -2.23 -33.64 -16.89
CA GLU A 168 -3.05 -32.82 -15.98
C GLU A 168 -2.83 -33.17 -14.50
N ALA A 169 -2.66 -34.46 -14.17
CA ALA A 169 -2.41 -34.88 -12.79
C ALA A 169 -1.03 -34.39 -12.33
N THR A 170 0.00 -34.54 -13.16
CA THR A 170 1.35 -34.01 -12.89
C THR A 170 1.33 -32.48 -12.74
N ARG A 171 0.58 -31.79 -13.61
CA ARG A 171 0.40 -30.33 -13.55
C ARG A 171 -0.23 -29.90 -12.22
N ALA A 172 -1.29 -30.58 -11.77
CA ALA A 172 -1.96 -30.28 -10.51
C ALA A 172 -1.00 -30.50 -9.32
N GLN A 173 -0.32 -31.65 -9.27
CA GLN A 173 0.62 -31.97 -8.19
C GLN A 173 1.79 -30.98 -8.09
N LEU A 174 2.34 -30.54 -9.22
CA LEU A 174 3.39 -29.52 -9.22
C LEU A 174 2.87 -28.16 -8.76
N LYS A 175 1.66 -27.75 -9.16
CA LYS A 175 1.03 -26.53 -8.65
C LYS A 175 0.84 -26.59 -7.13
N ASP A 176 0.31 -27.69 -6.61
CA ASP A 176 0.11 -27.89 -5.17
C ASP A 176 1.45 -27.85 -4.40
N ALA A 177 2.49 -28.47 -4.96
CA ALA A 177 3.84 -28.42 -4.39
C ALA A 177 4.42 -27.01 -4.39
N LEU A 178 4.21 -26.21 -5.44
CA LEU A 178 4.64 -24.81 -5.49
C LEU A 178 3.85 -23.93 -4.51
N ILE A 179 2.55 -24.16 -4.34
CA ILE A 179 1.73 -23.50 -3.33
C ILE A 179 2.27 -23.81 -1.93
N HIS A 180 2.50 -25.09 -1.64
CA HIS A 180 3.06 -25.51 -0.35
C HIS A 180 4.44 -24.90 -0.11
N TRP A 181 5.30 -24.86 -1.14
CA TRP A 181 6.61 -24.23 -1.07
C TRP A 181 6.51 -22.72 -0.80
N ALA A 182 5.61 -22.01 -1.48
CA ALA A 182 5.39 -20.57 -1.27
C ALA A 182 4.97 -20.25 0.16
N GLN A 183 4.14 -21.11 0.74
CA GLN A 183 3.58 -20.93 2.08
C GLN A 183 4.56 -21.35 3.19
N THR A 184 5.45 -22.30 2.91
CA THR A 184 6.43 -22.78 3.88
C THR A 184 7.63 -21.83 3.94
N GLY A 185 7.74 -21.06 5.01
CA GLY A 185 8.82 -20.09 5.21
C GLY A 185 8.75 -18.90 4.24
N PHE A 186 7.51 -18.42 4.02
CA PHE A 186 7.20 -17.26 3.19
C PHE A 186 8.11 -16.05 3.45
N GLU A 187 8.31 -15.68 4.72
CA GLU A 187 9.10 -14.50 5.13
C GLU A 187 10.56 -14.57 4.67
N ASP A 188 11.16 -15.76 4.66
CA ASP A 188 12.54 -15.95 4.22
C ASP A 188 12.63 -16.04 2.69
N ARG A 189 11.63 -16.69 2.06
CA ARG A 189 11.61 -16.90 0.61
C ARG A 189 11.25 -15.64 -0.17
N ILE A 190 10.41 -14.75 0.36
CA ILE A 190 10.06 -13.49 -0.32
C ILE A 190 11.27 -12.55 -0.48
N GLU A 191 12.26 -12.65 0.42
CA GLU A 191 13.47 -11.82 0.42
C GLU A 191 14.64 -12.45 -0.35
N ASN A 192 14.49 -13.71 -0.78
CA ASN A 192 15.60 -14.45 -1.36
C ASN A 192 15.84 -14.08 -2.82
N GLY A 193 16.84 -13.23 -3.06
CA GLY A 193 17.23 -12.77 -4.41
C GLY A 193 17.88 -13.82 -5.31
N ALA A 194 18.12 -15.05 -4.84
CA ALA A 194 18.71 -16.11 -5.67
C ALA A 194 17.70 -16.80 -6.61
N GLN A 195 16.44 -16.36 -6.58
CA GLN A 195 15.35 -16.89 -7.38
C GLN A 195 15.38 -16.33 -8.80
N GLN A 196 15.26 -17.20 -9.80
CA GLN A 196 15.07 -16.76 -11.19
C GLN A 196 13.66 -16.19 -11.42
N PHE A 197 12.65 -16.79 -10.77
CA PHE A 197 11.27 -16.30 -10.80
C PHE A 197 10.85 -15.89 -9.38
N GLY A 198 10.44 -14.64 -9.18
CA GLY A 198 10.11 -14.12 -7.86
C GLY A 198 8.92 -14.86 -7.21
N LEU A 199 8.92 -14.98 -5.88
CA LEU A 199 7.83 -15.63 -5.14
C LEU A 199 6.47 -14.98 -5.46
N GLU A 200 6.41 -13.64 -5.49
CA GLU A 200 5.16 -12.93 -5.79
C GLU A 200 4.66 -13.20 -7.21
N GLN A 201 5.57 -13.16 -8.21
CA GLN A 201 5.23 -13.50 -9.59
C GLN A 201 4.60 -14.90 -9.67
N MET A 202 5.18 -15.86 -8.95
CA MET A 202 4.65 -17.21 -8.86
C MET A 202 3.27 -17.25 -8.20
N MET A 203 3.08 -16.56 -7.07
CA MET A 203 1.80 -16.52 -6.37
C MET A 203 0.69 -15.87 -7.20
N HIS A 204 0.98 -14.79 -7.92
CA HIS A 204 0.03 -14.18 -8.87
C HIS A 204 -0.39 -15.17 -9.96
N TRP A 205 0.54 -15.98 -10.48
CA TRP A 205 0.23 -16.99 -11.49
C TRP A 205 -0.54 -18.19 -10.92
N LEU A 206 -0.22 -18.62 -9.69
CA LEU A 206 -0.91 -19.72 -9.00
C LEU A 206 -2.34 -19.35 -8.57
N GLY A 207 -2.59 -18.05 -8.33
CA GLY A 207 -3.91 -17.54 -7.97
C GLY A 207 -4.24 -17.66 -6.48
N PRO A 208 -5.53 -17.50 -6.10
CA PRO A 208 -5.96 -17.31 -4.71
C PRO A 208 -5.52 -18.38 -3.71
N GLU A 209 -5.48 -19.65 -4.14
CA GLU A 209 -5.05 -20.78 -3.29
C GLU A 209 -3.66 -20.55 -2.68
N SER A 210 -2.77 -19.89 -3.43
CA SER A 210 -1.40 -19.65 -2.99
C SER A 210 -1.31 -18.77 -1.75
N VAL A 211 -2.26 -17.85 -1.53
CA VAL A 211 -2.22 -16.88 -0.43
C VAL A 211 -3.14 -17.23 0.75
N ARG A 212 -3.95 -18.29 0.66
CA ARG A 212 -4.98 -18.61 1.67
C ARG A 212 -4.44 -18.89 3.08
N THR A 213 -3.20 -19.35 3.21
CA THR A 213 -2.60 -19.65 4.51
C THR A 213 -1.77 -18.51 5.08
N LEU A 214 -1.44 -17.49 4.26
CA LEU A 214 -0.68 -16.31 4.73
C LEU A 214 -1.33 -15.57 5.91
N PRO A 215 -2.68 -15.49 6.04
CA PRO A 215 -3.27 -14.93 7.25
C PRO A 215 -2.84 -15.64 8.54
N GLY A 216 -2.57 -16.94 8.48
CA GLY A 216 -2.21 -17.75 9.64
C GLY A 216 -0.82 -17.46 10.21
N ILE A 217 0.04 -16.76 9.46
CA ILE A 217 1.36 -16.35 9.94
C ILE A 217 1.38 -14.94 10.54
N ILE A 218 0.27 -14.20 10.52
CA ILE A 218 0.16 -12.85 11.10
C ILE A 218 0.10 -12.93 12.63
N ASN A 219 1.12 -12.39 13.30
CA ASN A 219 1.31 -12.35 14.74
C ASN A 219 2.31 -11.23 15.13
N GLU A 220 2.66 -11.14 16.41
CA GLU A 220 3.53 -10.06 16.94
C GLU A 220 4.99 -10.09 16.43
N ASN A 221 5.44 -11.23 15.91
CA ASN A 221 6.79 -11.44 15.38
C ASN A 221 6.83 -11.47 13.85
N THR A 222 5.69 -11.29 13.17
CA THR A 222 5.61 -11.33 11.71
C THR A 222 6.48 -10.24 11.10
N ALA A 223 7.37 -10.66 10.21
CA ALA A 223 8.06 -9.77 9.31
C ALA A 223 7.21 -9.54 8.05
N ARG A 224 7.44 -8.41 7.36
CA ARG A 224 6.83 -8.14 6.03
C ARG A 224 5.29 -8.19 6.01
N LEU A 225 4.65 -7.72 7.09
CA LEU A 225 3.18 -7.63 7.17
C LEU A 225 2.58 -6.88 5.97
N ASP A 226 3.28 -5.86 5.47
CA ASP A 226 2.90 -5.07 4.30
C ASP A 226 2.82 -5.88 3.00
N ARG A 227 3.69 -6.89 2.84
CA ARG A 227 3.74 -7.81 1.70
C ARG A 227 2.68 -8.89 1.81
N ILE A 228 2.46 -9.43 3.01
CA ILE A 228 1.36 -10.36 3.28
C ILE A 228 0.03 -9.70 2.94
N ALA A 229 -0.21 -8.50 3.48
CA ALA A 229 -1.43 -7.73 3.21
C ALA A 229 -1.58 -7.39 1.71
N GLY A 230 -0.47 -7.12 1.01
CA GLY A 230 -0.47 -6.86 -0.43
C GLY A 230 -0.90 -8.08 -1.25
N LEU A 231 -0.24 -9.22 -1.03
CA LEU A 231 -0.57 -10.45 -1.75
C LEU A 231 -1.99 -10.93 -1.48
N VAL A 232 -2.47 -10.83 -0.24
CA VAL A 232 -3.87 -11.16 0.08
C VAL A 232 -4.84 -10.21 -0.61
N ASN A 233 -4.52 -8.91 -0.70
CA ASN A 233 -5.37 -7.96 -1.43
C ASN A 233 -5.41 -8.25 -2.94
N ASP A 234 -4.25 -8.50 -3.53
CA ASP A 234 -4.06 -8.55 -4.98
C ASP A 234 -4.42 -9.93 -5.58
N VAL A 235 -4.19 -11.01 -4.83
CA VAL A 235 -4.36 -12.40 -5.29
C VAL A 235 -5.46 -13.13 -4.52
N GLY A 236 -5.73 -12.73 -3.28
CA GLY A 236 -6.64 -13.45 -2.38
C GLY A 236 -8.11 -13.35 -2.77
N ASP A 237 -8.84 -14.42 -2.48
CA ASP A 237 -10.30 -14.44 -2.52
C ASP A 237 -10.91 -13.82 -1.24
N ASP A 238 -12.24 -13.72 -1.19
CA ASP A 238 -12.95 -13.13 -0.06
C ASP A 238 -12.63 -13.84 1.27
N GLN A 239 -12.42 -15.16 1.22
CA GLN A 239 -12.06 -15.93 2.41
C GLN A 239 -10.67 -15.56 2.93
N ALA A 240 -9.68 -15.41 2.04
CA ALA A 240 -8.34 -14.98 2.42
C ALA A 240 -8.36 -13.55 3.00
N LYS A 241 -9.12 -12.63 2.38
CA LYS A 241 -9.28 -11.24 2.87
C LYS A 241 -9.96 -11.17 4.23
N GLN A 242 -10.99 -11.99 4.44
CA GLN A 242 -11.68 -12.12 5.72
C GLN A 242 -10.71 -12.59 6.81
N LYS A 243 -10.01 -13.71 6.59
CA LYS A 243 -9.05 -14.26 7.56
C LYS A 243 -7.89 -13.30 7.86
N ALA A 244 -7.36 -12.64 6.83
CA ALA A 244 -6.32 -11.63 7.04
C ALA A 244 -6.81 -10.47 7.90
N SER A 245 -8.05 -10.02 7.68
CA SER A 245 -8.66 -8.96 8.48
C SER A 245 -8.85 -9.40 9.93
N GLU A 246 -9.32 -10.62 10.17
CA GLU A 246 -9.44 -11.19 11.53
C GLU A 246 -8.09 -11.27 12.24
N ALA A 247 -7.04 -11.74 11.54
CA ALA A 247 -5.70 -11.84 12.10
C ALA A 247 -5.09 -10.46 12.39
N LEU A 248 -5.32 -9.46 11.53
CA LEU A 248 -4.91 -8.07 11.78
C LEU A 248 -5.63 -7.46 12.99
N VAL A 249 -6.92 -7.76 13.17
CA VAL A 249 -7.68 -7.33 14.35
C VAL A 249 -7.15 -7.99 15.63
N ALA A 250 -6.85 -9.29 15.58
CA ALA A 250 -6.23 -9.99 16.70
C ALA A 250 -4.87 -9.38 17.07
N LEU A 251 -4.05 -9.04 16.06
CA LEU A 251 -2.77 -8.37 16.26
C LEU A 251 -2.91 -6.96 16.87
N ALA A 252 -3.84 -6.16 16.37
CA ALA A 252 -4.13 -4.84 16.93
C ALA A 252 -4.60 -4.91 18.41
N THR A 253 -5.45 -5.89 18.71
CA THR A 253 -5.94 -6.18 20.06
C THR A 253 -4.78 -6.63 20.97
N ARG A 254 -3.87 -7.45 20.46
CA ARG A 254 -2.66 -7.86 21.18
C ARG A 254 -1.79 -6.65 21.56
N TYR A 255 -1.54 -5.73 20.63
CA TYR A 255 -0.74 -4.52 20.90
C TYR A 255 -1.38 -3.57 21.92
N THR A 256 -2.68 -3.66 22.18
CA THR A 256 -3.37 -2.88 23.21
C THR A 256 -3.59 -3.64 24.52
N SER A 257 -3.18 -4.91 24.58
CA SER A 257 -3.30 -5.73 25.79
C SER A 257 -2.28 -5.33 26.86
N LYS A 258 -2.68 -5.47 28.12
CA LYS A 258 -1.80 -5.27 29.29
C LYS A 258 -0.56 -6.15 29.21
N ASP A 259 -0.72 -7.42 28.86
CA ASP A 259 0.38 -8.38 28.77
C ASP A 259 1.45 -7.94 27.77
N TRP A 260 1.05 -7.40 26.62
CA TRP A 260 2.01 -6.90 25.63
C TRP A 260 2.72 -5.63 26.13
N LEU A 261 1.99 -4.71 26.77
CA LEU A 261 2.55 -3.48 27.34
C LEU A 261 3.57 -3.78 28.46
N ASP A 262 3.26 -4.73 29.33
CA ASP A 262 4.15 -5.17 30.41
C ASP A 262 5.41 -5.85 29.84
N ALA A 263 5.25 -6.69 28.81
CA ALA A 263 6.37 -7.32 28.11
C ALA A 263 7.29 -6.30 27.42
N GLN A 264 6.73 -5.31 26.72
CA GLN A 264 7.51 -4.25 26.07
C GLN A 264 8.19 -3.33 27.09
N THR A 265 7.54 -3.06 28.22
CA THR A 265 8.15 -2.30 29.31
C THR A 265 9.45 -2.97 29.78
N LYS A 266 9.46 -4.29 29.91
CA LYS A 266 10.67 -5.04 30.25
C LYS A 266 11.75 -4.91 29.17
N VAL A 267 11.39 -5.08 27.90
CA VAL A 267 12.31 -4.94 26.76
C VAL A 267 12.95 -3.54 26.72
N VAL A 268 12.15 -2.50 26.94
CA VAL A 268 12.64 -1.11 26.98
C VAL A 268 13.57 -0.88 28.17
N LYS A 269 13.22 -1.36 29.37
CA LYS A 269 14.10 -1.26 30.55
C LYS A 269 15.42 -1.98 30.34
N ASP A 270 15.40 -3.19 29.78
CA ASP A 270 16.61 -3.96 29.46
C ASP A 270 17.47 -3.26 28.39
N SER A 271 16.85 -2.67 27.36
CA SER A 271 17.54 -1.88 26.33
C SER A 271 18.18 -0.62 26.90
N ASN A 272 17.46 0.12 27.75
CA ASN A 272 17.98 1.33 28.40
C ASN A 272 19.17 1.00 29.30
N ALA A 273 19.10 -0.09 30.07
CA ALA A 273 20.21 -0.56 30.88
C ALA A 273 21.45 -0.91 30.03
N LYS A 274 21.26 -1.66 28.92
CA LYS A 274 22.36 -2.01 27.99
C LYS A 274 23.01 -0.79 27.35
N ASN A 275 22.24 0.27 27.11
CA ASN A 275 22.71 1.51 26.48
C ASN A 275 23.10 2.60 27.49
N ASN A 276 23.17 2.30 28.79
CA ASN A 276 23.45 3.26 29.87
C ASN A 276 22.51 4.48 29.90
N ILE A 277 21.27 4.33 29.43
CA ILE A 277 20.23 5.35 29.48
C ILE A 277 19.50 5.26 30.82
N LYS A 278 19.56 6.33 31.62
CA LYS A 278 18.76 6.44 32.85
C LYS A 278 17.42 7.06 32.51
N ALA A 279 16.36 6.25 32.53
CA ALA A 279 14.99 6.68 32.32
C ALA A 279 14.14 6.37 33.54
N ASP A 280 13.28 7.31 33.94
CA ASP A 280 12.24 7.05 34.95
C ASP A 280 11.04 6.28 34.36
N ASP A 281 10.09 5.88 35.21
CA ASP A 281 8.94 5.07 34.77
C ASP A 281 8.03 5.80 33.78
N ASN A 282 7.90 7.13 33.86
CA ASN A 282 7.12 7.92 32.91
C ASN A 282 7.81 7.97 31.53
N GLN A 283 9.13 8.11 31.52
CA GLN A 283 9.93 8.09 30.31
C GLN A 283 9.91 6.71 29.64
N VAL A 284 9.95 5.63 30.43
CA VAL A 284 9.79 4.26 29.91
C VAL A 284 8.40 4.06 29.33
N ALA A 285 7.34 4.50 30.04
CA ALA A 285 5.97 4.43 29.54
C ALA A 285 5.81 5.19 28.22
N GLY A 286 6.38 6.39 28.09
CA GLY A 286 6.38 7.15 26.83
C GLY A 286 7.14 6.48 25.69
N GLN A 287 8.20 5.70 25.97
CA GLN A 287 8.90 4.91 24.96
C GLN A 287 8.04 3.72 24.49
N VAL A 288 7.40 3.00 25.42
CA VAL A 288 6.47 1.91 25.09
C VAL A 288 5.28 2.44 24.28
N ASP A 289 4.74 3.60 24.66
CA ASP A 289 3.65 4.25 23.93
C ASP A 289 4.04 4.58 22.48
N LYS A 290 5.23 5.12 22.24
CA LYS A 290 5.74 5.35 20.88
C LYS A 290 5.92 4.06 20.08
N ILE A 291 6.37 2.98 20.72
CA ILE A 291 6.48 1.66 20.05
C ILE A 291 5.08 1.16 19.67
N GLN A 292 4.11 1.24 20.60
CA GLN A 292 2.73 0.86 20.37
C GLN A 292 2.11 1.68 19.23
N GLU A 293 2.32 3.00 19.24
CA GLU A 293 1.87 3.91 18.20
C GLU A 293 2.39 3.45 16.84
N ARG A 294 3.72 3.31 16.69
CA ARG A 294 4.33 2.87 15.43
C ARG A 294 3.75 1.54 14.94
N ARG A 295 3.64 0.55 15.82
CA ARG A 295 3.09 -0.78 15.47
C ARG A 295 1.65 -0.68 14.97
N LEU A 296 0.81 0.14 15.60
CA LEU A 296 -0.57 0.32 15.18
C LEU A 296 -0.68 1.16 13.90
N THR A 297 0.00 2.30 13.84
CA THR A 297 -0.25 3.34 12.84
C THR A 297 0.58 3.19 11.57
N GLU A 298 1.79 2.62 11.65
CA GLU A 298 2.67 2.43 10.50
C GLU A 298 2.60 1.02 9.92
N GLU A 299 2.18 0.02 10.71
CA GLU A 299 2.14 -1.38 10.30
C GLU A 299 0.70 -1.92 10.18
N VAL A 300 -0.05 -1.95 11.28
CA VAL A 300 -1.34 -2.64 11.33
C VAL A 300 -2.47 -1.90 10.61
N PHE A 301 -2.66 -0.60 10.87
CA PHE A 301 -3.72 0.19 10.22
C PHE A 301 -3.51 0.29 8.69
N PRO A 302 -2.29 0.50 8.17
CA PRO A 302 -2.05 0.42 6.73
C PRO A 302 -2.32 -0.96 6.15
N ALA A 303 -1.98 -2.04 6.85
CA ALA A 303 -2.32 -3.40 6.43
C ALA A 303 -3.84 -3.64 6.42
N MET A 304 -4.57 -3.15 7.43
CA MET A 304 -6.03 -3.17 7.49
C MET A 304 -6.67 -2.40 6.32
N LYS A 305 -6.17 -1.19 6.01
CA LYS A 305 -6.59 -0.41 4.83
C LYS A 305 -6.34 -1.19 3.54
N LYS A 306 -5.20 -1.87 3.44
CA LYS A 306 -4.81 -2.62 2.24
C LYS A 306 -5.68 -3.84 2.01
N VAL A 307 -5.97 -4.64 3.04
CA VAL A 307 -6.82 -5.85 2.93
C VAL A 307 -8.30 -5.46 2.76
N GLY A 308 -8.79 -4.53 3.58
CA GLY A 308 -10.14 -3.98 3.46
C GLY A 308 -11.30 -4.95 3.74
N GLY A 309 -11.07 -6.06 4.46
CA GLY A 309 -12.15 -6.95 4.87
C GLY A 309 -12.96 -6.39 6.03
N ARG A 310 -14.21 -6.88 6.17
CA ARG A 310 -15.20 -6.33 7.11
C ARG A 310 -14.73 -6.27 8.58
N PRO A 311 -14.04 -7.29 9.13
CA PRO A 311 -13.53 -7.24 10.51
C PRO A 311 -12.58 -6.07 10.75
N ALA A 312 -11.70 -5.78 9.79
CA ALA A 312 -10.76 -4.67 9.89
C ALA A 312 -11.48 -3.32 9.87
N ILE A 313 -12.47 -3.16 8.98
CA ILE A 313 -13.32 -1.97 8.90
C ILE A 313 -14.07 -1.75 10.22
N ASP A 314 -14.70 -2.79 10.76
CA ASP A 314 -15.44 -2.73 12.03
C ASP A 314 -14.54 -2.36 13.21
N TYR A 315 -13.34 -2.92 13.26
CA TYR A 315 -12.35 -2.59 14.27
C TYR A 315 -11.90 -1.13 14.17
N LEU A 316 -11.58 -0.63 12.97
CA LEU A 316 -11.15 0.75 12.76
C LEU A 316 -12.24 1.76 13.17
N PHE A 317 -13.51 1.48 12.85
CA PHE A 317 -14.63 2.27 13.34
C PHE A 317 -14.70 2.30 14.86
N SER A 318 -14.64 1.12 15.50
CA SER A 318 -14.73 0.98 16.95
C SER A 318 -13.56 1.67 17.65
N TYR A 319 -12.35 1.53 17.09
CA TYR A 319 -11.14 2.16 17.60
C TYR A 319 -11.21 3.68 17.51
N ALA A 320 -11.70 4.23 16.39
CA ALA A 320 -11.87 5.67 16.19
C ALA A 320 -12.96 6.28 17.09
N ALA A 321 -14.03 5.53 17.36
CA ALA A 321 -15.13 5.97 18.20
C ALA A 321 -14.80 5.99 19.70
N ASN A 322 -13.84 5.18 20.15
CA ASN A 322 -13.48 5.09 21.57
C ASN A 322 -12.70 6.34 22.04
N GLY A 323 -13.34 7.17 22.85
CA GLY A 323 -12.75 8.39 23.43
C GLY A 323 -11.56 8.16 24.36
N GLN A 324 -11.33 6.93 24.83
CA GLN A 324 -10.16 6.56 25.64
C GLN A 324 -8.89 6.36 24.80
N ASN A 325 -9.03 6.19 23.48
CA ASN A 325 -7.88 6.06 22.59
C ASN A 325 -7.24 7.43 22.31
N PRO A 326 -5.91 7.51 22.15
CA PRO A 326 -5.23 8.76 21.78
C PRO A 326 -5.79 9.37 20.48
N ALA A 327 -5.95 10.69 20.47
CA ALA A 327 -6.57 11.42 19.36
C ALA A 327 -5.90 11.15 18.00
N GLU A 328 -4.56 11.16 17.94
CA GLU A 328 -3.83 10.88 16.70
C GLU A 328 -4.04 9.44 16.20
N ARG A 329 -4.13 8.45 17.10
CA ARG A 329 -4.42 7.07 16.70
C ARG A 329 -5.86 6.92 16.21
N ARG A 330 -6.83 7.59 16.85
CA ARG A 330 -8.23 7.63 16.38
C ARG A 330 -8.33 8.25 14.98
N LYS A 331 -7.61 9.35 14.74
CA LYS A 331 -7.50 10.02 13.44
C LYS A 331 -6.94 9.08 12.37
N LEU A 332 -5.84 8.37 12.68
CA LEU A 332 -5.22 7.44 11.73
C LEU A 332 -6.07 6.18 11.49
N ALA A 333 -6.85 5.73 12.48
CA ALA A 333 -7.83 4.67 12.27
C ALA A 333 -8.93 5.09 11.28
N LEU A 334 -9.44 6.33 11.38
CA LEU A 334 -10.38 6.87 10.37
C LEU A 334 -9.71 7.08 9.00
N ALA A 335 -8.44 7.46 8.97
CA ALA A 335 -7.70 7.59 7.72
C ALA A 335 -7.54 6.23 7.02
N ALA A 336 -7.38 5.15 7.78
CA ALA A 336 -7.32 3.78 7.26
C ALA A 336 -8.64 3.28 6.66
N LEU A 337 -9.77 3.95 6.93
CA LEU A 337 -11.07 3.65 6.33
C LEU A 337 -11.28 4.30 4.94
N GLU A 338 -10.34 5.11 4.45
CA GLU A 338 -10.46 5.77 3.14
C GLU A 338 -10.75 4.79 2.00
N GLY A 339 -11.86 5.01 1.30
CA GLY A 339 -12.28 4.16 0.19
C GLY A 339 -12.74 2.76 0.61
N ARG A 340 -12.86 2.50 1.92
CA ARG A 340 -13.28 1.21 2.50
C ARG A 340 -14.64 1.27 3.18
N VAL A 341 -15.22 2.45 3.31
CA VAL A 341 -16.56 2.62 3.86
C VAL A 341 -17.59 2.05 2.88
N ASP A 342 -18.49 1.18 3.36
CA ASP A 342 -19.53 0.60 2.51
C ASP A 342 -20.70 1.57 2.36
N LYS A 343 -20.80 2.17 1.17
CA LYS A 343 -21.83 3.16 0.79
C LYS A 343 -23.25 2.59 0.77
N ASN A 344 -23.37 1.27 0.75
CA ASN A 344 -24.65 0.56 0.77
C ASN A 344 -25.00 0.05 2.17
N ASN A 345 -24.10 0.22 3.17
CA ASN A 345 -24.34 -0.17 4.54
C ASN A 345 -24.70 1.05 5.41
N PRO A 346 -25.97 1.22 5.82
CA PRO A 346 -26.38 2.33 6.68
C PRO A 346 -25.63 2.36 8.02
N ALA A 347 -25.19 1.22 8.53
CA ALA A 347 -24.46 1.14 9.79
C ALA A 347 -23.09 1.85 9.70
N ASP A 348 -22.43 1.81 8.54
CA ASP A 348 -21.16 2.51 8.35
C ASP A 348 -21.38 4.02 8.36
N LEU A 349 -22.43 4.50 7.69
CA LEU A 349 -22.83 5.90 7.71
C LEU A 349 -23.12 6.36 9.15
N ASP A 350 -23.92 5.58 9.88
CA ASP A 350 -24.28 5.89 11.26
C ASP A 350 -23.06 5.95 12.18
N ARG A 351 -22.08 5.05 12.01
CA ARG A 351 -20.83 5.05 12.79
C ARG A 351 -19.97 6.26 12.50
N VAL A 352 -19.73 6.61 11.23
CA VAL A 352 -18.96 7.82 10.89
C VAL A 352 -19.68 9.06 11.43
N PHE A 353 -20.99 9.13 11.22
CA PHE A 353 -21.81 10.26 11.66
C PHE A 353 -21.80 10.43 13.18
N ALA A 354 -21.84 9.33 13.93
CA ALA A 354 -21.74 9.35 15.39
C ALA A 354 -20.41 9.94 15.87
N ILE A 355 -19.30 9.65 15.19
CA ILE A 355 -17.99 10.24 15.51
C ILE A 355 -17.98 11.73 15.18
N ALA A 356 -18.49 12.12 14.01
CA ALA A 356 -18.48 13.50 13.53
C ALA A 356 -19.33 14.44 14.41
N LYS A 357 -20.51 13.99 14.86
CA LYS A 357 -21.43 14.80 15.65
C LYS A 357 -21.11 14.87 17.14
N ASN A 358 -20.19 14.03 17.62
CA ASN A 358 -19.88 13.97 19.05
C ASN A 358 -19.05 15.21 19.47
N ASP A 359 -19.55 15.93 20.47
CA ASP A 359 -18.93 17.14 21.02
C ASP A 359 -17.55 16.84 21.64
N ASP A 360 -17.35 15.63 22.19
CA ASP A 360 -16.09 15.19 22.80
C ASP A 360 -15.04 14.72 21.78
N THR A 361 -15.38 14.64 20.49
CA THR A 361 -14.43 14.27 19.44
C THR A 361 -13.46 15.42 19.19
N PRO A 362 -12.13 15.23 19.29
CA PRO A 362 -11.16 16.27 18.95
C PRO A 362 -11.30 16.72 17.49
N ASP A 363 -11.10 18.01 17.21
CA ASP A 363 -11.26 18.61 15.87
C ASP A 363 -10.52 17.81 14.77
N ALA A 364 -9.25 17.45 15.01
CA ALA A 364 -8.46 16.68 14.05
C ALA A 364 -9.04 15.27 13.73
N VAL A 365 -9.74 14.64 14.68
CA VAL A 365 -10.45 13.36 14.45
C VAL A 365 -11.75 13.62 13.71
N ARG A 366 -12.46 14.69 14.07
CA ARG A 366 -13.73 15.09 13.47
C ARG A 366 -13.57 15.44 12.00
N ASP A 367 -12.50 16.14 11.63
CA ASP A 367 -12.20 16.50 10.24
C ASP A 367 -12.06 15.27 9.35
N VAL A 368 -11.37 14.23 9.82
CA VAL A 368 -11.25 12.96 9.09
C VAL A 368 -12.59 12.22 9.06
N ALA A 369 -13.40 12.29 10.13
CA ALA A 369 -14.76 11.73 10.11
C ALA A 369 -15.63 12.42 9.04
N PHE A 370 -15.58 13.74 8.91
CA PHE A 370 -16.27 14.45 7.84
C PHE A 370 -15.73 14.11 6.44
N ALA A 371 -14.42 13.88 6.30
CA ALA A 371 -13.86 13.37 5.04
C ALA A 371 -14.43 11.99 4.68
N ARG A 372 -14.63 11.09 5.66
CA ARG A 372 -15.31 9.80 5.47
C ARG A 372 -16.80 9.95 5.16
N LEU A 373 -17.51 10.91 5.77
CA LEU A 373 -18.89 11.22 5.39
C LEU A 373 -18.99 11.64 3.93
N GLY A 374 -18.02 12.42 3.43
CA GLY A 374 -17.95 12.83 2.03
C GLY A 374 -17.82 11.70 1.01
N GLU A 375 -17.55 10.46 1.43
CA GLU A 375 -17.49 9.30 0.53
C GLU A 375 -18.87 8.72 0.18
N PHE A 376 -19.89 9.00 0.99
CA PHE A 376 -21.26 8.52 0.79
C PHE A 376 -22.03 9.36 -0.25
N PRO A 377 -23.09 8.80 -0.86
CA PRO A 377 -24.00 9.58 -1.71
C PRO A 377 -24.62 10.75 -0.95
N LYS A 378 -24.68 11.92 -1.60
CA LYS A 378 -25.19 13.17 -1.00
C LYS A 378 -26.61 13.02 -0.45
N GLU A 379 -27.44 12.21 -1.10
CA GLU A 379 -28.82 11.94 -0.74
C GLU A 379 -28.93 11.26 0.65
N GLN A 380 -27.90 10.53 1.06
CA GLN A 380 -27.84 9.88 2.37
C GLN A 380 -27.28 10.83 3.45
N ILE A 381 -26.28 11.65 3.11
CA ILE A 381 -25.58 12.47 4.11
C ILE A 381 -26.23 13.82 4.36
N VAL A 382 -26.79 14.49 3.36
CA VAL A 382 -27.33 15.85 3.50
C VAL A 382 -28.44 15.92 4.57
N PRO A 383 -29.44 15.01 4.60
CA PRO A 383 -30.45 15.03 5.65
C PRO A 383 -29.86 14.88 7.06
N LYS A 384 -28.84 14.05 7.24
CA LYS A 384 -28.14 13.86 8.52
C LYS A 384 -27.32 15.08 8.89
N LEU A 385 -26.60 15.68 7.93
CA LEU A 385 -25.78 16.87 8.17
C LEU A 385 -26.63 18.07 8.59
N TYR A 386 -27.84 18.25 8.06
CA TYR A 386 -28.74 19.30 8.53
C TYR A 386 -29.12 19.15 10.01
N THR A 387 -29.17 17.93 10.56
CA THR A 387 -29.41 17.73 12.02
C THR A 387 -28.26 18.23 12.89
N ILE A 388 -27.08 18.47 12.32
CA ILE A 388 -25.91 19.04 13.01
C ILE A 388 -26.00 20.58 13.07
N PHE A 389 -26.87 21.22 12.29
CA PHE A 389 -26.93 22.69 12.28
C PHE A 389 -27.43 23.27 13.61
N ASP A 390 -28.08 22.46 14.43
CA ASP A 390 -28.47 22.83 15.79
C ASP A 390 -27.39 22.48 16.85
N ALA A 391 -26.19 22.07 16.44
CA ALA A 391 -25.10 21.74 17.35
C ALA A 391 -24.70 22.94 18.21
N LYS A 392 -24.45 22.67 19.51
CA LYS A 392 -23.97 23.68 20.46
C LYS A 392 -22.60 24.22 20.04
N HIS A 393 -21.74 23.35 19.53
CA HIS A 393 -20.41 23.69 19.08
C HIS A 393 -20.43 24.20 17.63
N TRP A 394 -20.22 25.51 17.45
CA TRP A 394 -20.33 26.17 16.14
C TRP A 394 -19.38 25.59 15.08
N LYS A 395 -18.15 25.17 15.45
CA LYS A 395 -17.21 24.53 14.50
C LYS A 395 -17.77 23.24 13.88
N VAL A 396 -18.58 22.47 14.63
CA VAL A 396 -19.19 21.23 14.12
C VAL A 396 -20.21 21.55 13.04
N ARG A 397 -21.05 22.57 13.26
CA ARG A 397 -21.95 23.11 12.23
C ARG A 397 -21.17 23.65 11.05
N TRP A 398 -20.10 24.43 11.28
CA TRP A 398 -19.25 24.99 10.23
C TRP A 398 -18.72 23.93 9.27
N VAL A 399 -18.17 22.83 9.78
CA VAL A 399 -17.65 21.76 8.93
C VAL A 399 -18.80 20.99 8.25
N ALA A 400 -19.89 20.69 8.97
CA ALA A 400 -21.05 20.00 8.39
C ALA A 400 -21.69 20.79 7.25
N ALA A 401 -21.96 22.07 7.46
CA ALA A 401 -22.52 22.97 6.47
C ALA A 401 -21.58 23.19 5.28
N SER A 402 -20.27 23.28 5.51
CA SER A 402 -19.27 23.32 4.44
C SER A 402 -19.31 22.07 3.57
N LEU A 403 -19.50 20.88 4.16
CA LEU A 403 -19.67 19.63 3.42
C LEU A 403 -20.99 19.63 2.63
N VAL A 404 -22.09 20.10 3.21
CA VAL A 404 -23.37 20.25 2.51
C VAL A 404 -23.21 21.17 1.29
N LEU A 405 -22.57 22.34 1.44
CA LEU A 405 -22.30 23.27 0.33
C LEU A 405 -21.43 22.65 -0.78
N LYS A 406 -20.42 21.83 -0.43
CA LYS A 406 -19.56 21.15 -1.41
C LYS A 406 -20.27 20.06 -2.23
N THR A 407 -21.45 19.60 -1.79
CA THR A 407 -22.19 18.51 -2.43
C THR A 407 -23.44 18.96 -3.19
N MET A 408 -23.83 20.22 -3.06
CA MET A 408 -25.05 20.78 -3.66
C MET A 408 -24.76 21.66 -4.88
N SER A 409 -25.81 22.00 -5.63
CA SER A 409 -25.74 22.95 -6.74
C SER A 409 -26.42 24.29 -6.40
N THR A 410 -26.31 25.30 -7.28
CA THR A 410 -26.78 26.66 -6.98
C THR A 410 -28.28 26.74 -6.75
N LYS A 411 -29.09 25.85 -7.35
CA LYS A 411 -30.54 25.78 -7.08
C LYS A 411 -30.89 25.39 -5.64
N GLN A 412 -29.99 24.73 -4.92
CA GLN A 412 -30.20 24.23 -3.55
C GLN A 412 -29.75 25.24 -2.48
N VAL A 413 -29.17 26.37 -2.88
CA VAL A 413 -28.72 27.41 -1.93
C VAL A 413 -29.87 27.93 -1.06
N HIS A 414 -31.09 27.99 -1.60
CA HIS A 414 -32.25 28.40 -0.79
C HIS A 414 -32.55 27.45 0.37
N GLU A 415 -32.51 26.15 0.11
CA GLU A 415 -32.66 25.11 1.12
C GLU A 415 -31.57 25.27 2.20
N PHE A 416 -30.31 25.38 1.79
CA PHE A 416 -29.19 25.63 2.72
C PHE A 416 -29.41 26.84 3.63
N MET A 417 -29.77 27.98 3.05
CA MET A 417 -29.98 29.22 3.79
C MET A 417 -31.09 29.09 4.83
N SER A 418 -32.13 28.30 4.54
CA SER A 418 -33.27 28.08 5.44
C SER A 418 -32.90 27.31 6.71
N HIS A 419 -31.80 26.56 6.68
CA HIS A 419 -31.30 25.78 7.82
C HIS A 419 -30.31 26.56 8.70
N LEU A 420 -29.83 27.73 8.25
CA LEU A 420 -28.87 28.52 9.02
C LEU A 420 -29.50 29.14 10.28
N PRO A 421 -28.68 29.49 11.29
CA PRO A 421 -29.17 30.13 12.51
C PRO A 421 -30.02 31.36 12.23
N LYS A 422 -31.23 31.36 12.79
CA LYS A 422 -32.25 32.40 12.54
C LYS A 422 -31.98 33.71 13.28
N THR A 423 -31.33 33.61 14.44
CA THR A 423 -31.10 34.73 15.35
C THR A 423 -29.64 34.77 15.81
N PRO A 424 -29.15 35.94 16.25
CA PRO A 424 -27.79 36.05 16.81
C PRO A 424 -27.61 35.41 18.19
N ALA A 425 -28.68 34.84 18.78
CA ALA A 425 -28.57 34.12 20.04
C ALA A 425 -27.83 32.77 19.90
N THR A 426 -27.80 32.20 18.70
CA THR A 426 -27.02 31.00 18.40
C THR A 426 -25.56 31.38 18.20
N LYS A 427 -24.65 30.74 18.95
CA LYS A 427 -23.19 30.95 18.80
C LYS A 427 -22.77 30.64 17.37
N MET A 428 -22.14 31.61 16.69
CA MET A 428 -21.59 31.51 15.34
C MET A 428 -20.33 32.37 15.29
N GLY A 429 -19.21 31.81 14.83
CA GLY A 429 -17.96 32.56 14.64
C GLY A 429 -17.93 33.26 13.29
N MET A 430 -17.17 34.36 13.17
CA MET A 430 -17.06 35.13 11.92
C MET A 430 -16.64 34.27 10.72
N THR A 431 -15.73 33.31 10.92
CA THR A 431 -15.24 32.39 9.89
C THR A 431 -16.36 31.59 9.22
N GLU A 432 -17.42 31.28 9.96
CA GLU A 432 -18.52 30.43 9.51
C GLU A 432 -19.25 31.02 8.28
N PRO A 433 -19.90 32.20 8.37
CA PRO A 433 -20.57 32.82 7.21
C PRO A 433 -19.61 33.24 6.11
N LEU A 434 -18.36 33.59 6.42
CA LEU A 434 -17.33 33.91 5.42
C LEU A 434 -17.03 32.68 4.55
N SER A 435 -16.78 31.53 5.19
CA SER A 435 -16.49 30.27 4.49
C SER A 435 -17.68 29.83 3.63
N TYR A 436 -18.90 29.93 4.16
CA TYR A 436 -20.10 29.58 3.40
C TYR A 436 -20.28 30.47 2.18
N GLY A 437 -20.12 31.79 2.35
CA GLY A 437 -20.21 32.76 1.26
C GLY A 437 -19.16 32.49 0.18
N GLU A 438 -17.93 32.18 0.57
CA GLU A 438 -16.85 31.81 -0.35
C GLU A 438 -17.15 30.52 -1.12
N LEU A 439 -17.63 29.48 -0.42
CA LEU A 439 -18.01 28.21 -1.05
C LEU A 439 -19.13 28.41 -2.08
N ILE A 440 -20.14 29.22 -1.75
CA ILE A 440 -21.22 29.55 -2.69
C ILE A 440 -20.65 30.33 -3.88
N ARG A 441 -19.80 31.33 -3.65
CA ARG A 441 -19.13 32.12 -4.71
C ARG A 441 -18.37 31.25 -5.71
N LYS A 442 -17.78 30.15 -5.23
CA LYS A 442 -17.01 29.19 -6.03
C LYS A 442 -17.86 28.11 -6.73
N MET A 443 -19.17 28.06 -6.49
CA MET A 443 -20.03 27.07 -7.16
C MET A 443 -20.07 27.30 -8.67
N GLU A 444 -19.88 26.23 -9.43
CA GLU A 444 -20.10 26.23 -10.87
C GLU A 444 -21.56 25.86 -11.17
N PRO A 445 -22.38 26.78 -11.72
CA PRO A 445 -23.78 26.47 -12.02
C PRO A 445 -23.86 25.50 -13.20
N ALA A 446 -24.67 24.45 -13.06
CA ALA A 446 -25.01 23.58 -14.18
C ALA A 446 -25.82 24.34 -15.24
N ASN A 447 -25.89 23.81 -16.47
CA ASN A 447 -26.66 24.43 -17.56
C ASN A 447 -28.12 24.68 -17.13
N GLY A 448 -28.53 25.95 -17.17
CA GLY A 448 -29.88 26.38 -16.79
C GLY A 448 -30.07 26.69 -15.30
N GLU A 449 -29.06 26.49 -14.45
CA GLU A 449 -29.12 26.91 -13.04
C GLU A 449 -28.70 28.38 -12.86
N PRO A 450 -29.26 29.10 -11.87
CA PRO A 450 -28.92 30.49 -11.61
C PRO A 450 -27.46 30.63 -11.18
N LYS A 451 -26.85 31.79 -11.47
CA LYS A 451 -25.47 32.05 -11.03
C LYS A 451 -25.43 32.18 -9.50
N PRO A 452 -24.29 31.84 -8.86
CA PRO A 452 -24.16 31.97 -7.40
C PRO A 452 -24.52 33.34 -6.84
N ARG A 453 -24.17 34.40 -7.59
CA ARG A 453 -24.52 35.77 -7.21
C ARG A 453 -26.04 35.97 -7.18
N ASP A 454 -26.74 35.51 -8.22
CA ASP A 454 -28.18 35.72 -8.37
C ASP A 454 -28.98 35.07 -7.24
N VAL A 455 -28.52 33.89 -6.77
CA VAL A 455 -29.15 33.19 -5.64
C VAL A 455 -28.82 33.80 -4.27
N ILE A 456 -27.73 34.55 -4.14
CA ILE A 456 -27.30 35.15 -2.87
C ILE A 456 -27.95 36.51 -2.62
N MET A 457 -28.13 37.32 -3.67
CA MET A 457 -28.64 38.70 -3.55
C MET A 457 -29.91 38.85 -2.69
N PRO A 458 -30.93 37.96 -2.77
CA PRO A 458 -32.14 38.08 -1.94
C PRO A 458 -31.88 38.01 -0.44
N TYR A 459 -30.78 37.38 0.00
CA TYR A 459 -30.49 37.17 1.41
C TYR A 459 -29.77 38.33 2.09
N LEU A 460 -29.22 39.29 1.34
CA LEU A 460 -28.60 40.48 1.94
C LEU A 460 -29.57 41.24 2.84
N GLY A 461 -30.85 41.33 2.44
CA GLY A 461 -31.92 41.94 3.22
C GLY A 461 -32.66 40.98 4.15
N SER A 462 -32.19 39.74 4.34
CA SER A 462 -32.89 38.72 5.12
C SER A 462 -33.04 39.14 6.59
N LYS A 463 -34.15 38.76 7.23
CA LYS A 463 -34.31 38.87 8.68
C LYS A 463 -33.63 37.73 9.44
N GLU A 464 -33.36 36.62 8.74
CA GLU A 464 -32.67 35.46 9.28
C GLU A 464 -31.18 35.74 9.36
N PHE A 465 -30.64 35.76 10.57
CA PHE A 465 -29.27 36.21 10.86
C PHE A 465 -28.21 35.47 10.02
N GLY A 466 -28.19 34.14 10.07
CA GLY A 466 -27.18 33.32 9.39
C GLY A 466 -27.22 33.47 7.88
N ALA A 467 -28.41 33.55 7.29
CA ALA A 467 -28.58 33.78 5.85
C ALA A 467 -28.07 35.15 5.43
N LYS A 468 -28.39 36.22 6.20
CA LYS A 468 -27.83 37.56 5.98
C LYS A 468 -26.30 37.55 6.06
N MET A 469 -25.74 36.95 7.10
CA MET A 469 -24.30 36.94 7.30
C MET A 469 -23.56 36.16 6.21
N THR A 470 -24.11 35.02 5.77
CA THR A 470 -23.54 34.26 4.65
C THR A 470 -23.60 35.04 3.34
N ALA A 471 -24.69 35.78 3.11
CA ALA A 471 -24.82 36.64 1.94
C ALA A 471 -23.83 37.80 1.95
N LEU A 472 -23.58 38.42 3.11
CA LEU A 472 -22.52 39.42 3.27
C LEU A 472 -21.13 38.79 3.09
N GLY A 473 -20.91 37.60 3.66
CA GLY A 473 -19.66 36.84 3.53
C GLY A 473 -19.31 36.44 2.09
N PHE A 474 -20.30 36.30 1.20
CA PHE A 474 -20.07 36.08 -0.24
C PHE A 474 -19.22 37.19 -0.89
N PHE A 475 -19.29 38.41 -0.36
CA PHE A 475 -18.55 39.57 -0.87
C PHE A 475 -17.19 39.78 -0.16
N TRP A 476 -16.82 38.92 0.78
CA TRP A 476 -15.50 38.97 1.42
C TRP A 476 -14.39 38.77 0.39
N GLU A 477 -13.38 39.65 0.40
CA GLU A 477 -12.35 39.70 -0.65
C GLU A 477 -12.97 39.69 -2.07
N GLY A 478 -14.11 40.37 -2.18
CA GLY A 478 -14.87 40.56 -3.41
C GLY A 478 -14.37 41.73 -4.24
N LYS A 479 -15.05 42.00 -5.35
CA LYS A 479 -14.65 43.07 -6.27
C LYS A 479 -15.04 44.44 -5.71
N LYS A 480 -14.16 45.43 -5.82
CA LYS A 480 -14.46 46.84 -5.48
C LYS A 480 -15.74 47.39 -6.12
N ALA A 481 -16.08 46.92 -7.32
CA ALA A 481 -17.32 47.31 -8.02
C ALA A 481 -18.61 46.95 -7.24
N ASP A 482 -18.53 46.00 -6.31
CA ASP A 482 -19.66 45.54 -5.51
C ASP A 482 -19.84 46.34 -4.20
N HIS A 483 -19.01 47.35 -3.93
CA HIS A 483 -19.11 48.16 -2.70
C HIS A 483 -20.51 48.74 -2.50
N GLY A 484 -21.10 49.32 -3.55
CA GLY A 484 -22.44 49.92 -3.46
C GLY A 484 -23.56 48.94 -3.10
N ILE A 485 -23.31 47.63 -3.19
CA ILE A 485 -24.26 46.58 -2.82
C ILE A 485 -24.22 46.30 -1.32
N VAL A 486 -23.04 46.31 -0.71
CA VAL A 486 -22.85 45.98 0.71
C VAL A 486 -22.84 47.20 1.63
N GLU A 487 -22.47 48.38 1.12
CA GLU A 487 -22.42 49.63 1.87
C GLU A 487 -23.72 49.99 2.61
N PRO A 488 -24.94 49.79 2.05
CA PRO A 488 -26.18 50.10 2.76
C PRO A 488 -26.35 49.36 4.09
N TYR A 489 -25.62 48.25 4.30
CA TYR A 489 -25.68 47.45 5.52
C TYR A 489 -24.72 47.95 6.62
N SER A 490 -23.90 48.97 6.37
CA SER A 490 -23.00 49.57 7.38
C SER A 490 -23.74 50.25 8.54
N ALA A 491 -25.04 50.54 8.36
CA ALA A 491 -25.93 51.06 9.39
C ALA A 491 -26.77 49.99 10.12
N ASP A 492 -26.58 48.69 9.82
CA ASP A 492 -27.36 47.61 10.41
C ASP A 492 -27.02 47.43 11.91
N LYS A 493 -28.01 47.66 12.77
CA LYS A 493 -27.88 47.59 14.23
C LYS A 493 -28.12 46.19 14.81
N THR A 494 -28.32 45.18 13.98
CA THR A 494 -28.49 43.79 14.44
C THR A 494 -27.24 43.37 15.22
N ALA A 495 -27.43 42.89 16.44
CA ALA A 495 -26.33 42.44 17.29
C ALA A 495 -25.64 41.20 16.70
N LEU A 496 -24.33 41.12 16.84
CA LEU A 496 -23.56 39.91 16.55
C LEU A 496 -23.62 38.93 17.74
N PRO A 497 -23.44 37.62 17.51
CA PRO A 497 -23.40 36.62 18.57
C PRO A 497 -22.32 36.95 19.61
N LYS A 498 -22.69 36.83 20.89
CA LYS A 498 -21.71 36.89 21.97
C LYS A 498 -20.92 35.60 22.00
N CYS A 499 -19.62 35.72 22.13
CA CYS A 499 -18.70 34.60 22.17
C CYS A 499 -17.82 34.73 23.41
N ASP A 500 -17.76 33.67 24.22
CA ASP A 500 -16.81 33.62 25.32
C ASP A 500 -15.42 33.29 24.75
N LYS A 501 -14.34 33.70 25.43
CA LYS A 501 -12.97 33.52 24.89
C LYS A 501 -12.63 32.05 24.65
N GLU A 502 -13.25 31.16 25.41
CA GLU A 502 -13.07 29.72 25.37
C GLU A 502 -13.72 29.07 24.14
N ASP A 503 -14.66 29.75 23.46
CA ASP A 503 -15.41 29.19 22.33
C ASP A 503 -14.77 29.47 20.95
N ASP A 504 -13.72 30.31 20.90
CA ASP A 504 -12.98 30.64 19.66
C ASP A 504 -13.87 31.13 18.49
N CYS A 505 -14.98 31.81 18.80
CA CYS A 505 -15.95 32.37 17.84
C CYS A 505 -15.96 33.91 17.80
N SER A 506 -14.84 34.56 18.13
CA SER A 506 -14.77 36.03 18.22
C SER A 506 -15.12 36.70 16.89
N TRP A 507 -15.89 37.79 16.97
CA TRP A 507 -16.12 38.70 15.86
C TRP A 507 -15.18 39.88 15.97
N GLN A 508 -14.06 39.81 15.24
CA GLN A 508 -13.04 40.84 15.28
C GLN A 508 -12.35 40.99 13.93
N CYS A 509 -11.85 42.18 13.63
CA CYS A 509 -10.95 42.41 12.51
C CYS A 509 -9.90 43.47 12.81
N ASP A 510 -8.80 43.40 12.09
CA ASP A 510 -7.69 44.34 12.20
C ASP A 510 -8.08 45.67 11.53
N VAL A 511 -8.14 46.74 12.33
CA VAL A 511 -8.41 48.10 11.87
C VAL A 511 -7.16 48.97 11.99
N PRO A 512 -7.00 50.04 11.18
CA PRO A 512 -5.88 50.96 11.32
C PRO A 512 -5.79 51.50 12.75
N LYS A 513 -4.61 51.39 13.36
CA LYS A 513 -4.40 51.77 14.76
C LYS A 513 -4.61 53.27 14.94
N ALA A 514 -5.47 53.64 15.90
CA ALA A 514 -5.79 55.05 16.14
C ALA A 514 -4.52 55.88 16.46
N GLY A 515 -4.25 56.90 15.65
CA GLY A 515 -3.09 57.80 15.83
C GLY A 515 -1.77 57.29 15.24
N SER A 516 -1.73 56.11 14.60
CA SER A 516 -0.54 55.68 13.87
C SER A 516 -0.35 56.48 12.58
N LYS A 517 0.91 56.77 12.26
CA LYS A 517 1.34 57.36 10.97
C LYS A 517 1.66 56.29 9.92
N ASP A 518 1.78 55.03 10.34
CA ASP A 518 1.99 53.91 9.43
C ASP A 518 0.63 53.27 9.09
N PRO A 519 0.13 53.38 7.85
CA PRO A 519 -1.15 52.79 7.45
C PRO A 519 -1.16 51.25 7.50
N LYS A 520 -0.03 50.60 7.76
CA LYS A 520 0.08 49.15 7.96
C LYS A 520 -0.01 48.73 9.43
N GLU A 521 0.09 49.66 10.38
CA GLU A 521 -0.07 49.36 11.79
C GLU A 521 -1.56 49.21 12.11
N THR A 522 -1.97 48.00 12.51
CA THR A 522 -3.35 47.66 12.80
C THR A 522 -3.53 47.19 14.24
N GLU A 523 -4.75 47.29 14.75
CA GLU A 523 -5.15 46.76 16.05
C GLU A 523 -6.45 45.95 15.93
N PRO A 524 -6.62 44.87 16.72
CA PRO A 524 -7.83 44.07 16.67
C PRO A 524 -9.00 44.87 17.27
N LYS A 525 -10.08 45.00 16.50
CA LYS A 525 -11.33 45.60 16.95
C LYS A 525 -12.41 44.53 17.10
N GLU A 526 -12.94 44.41 18.30
CA GLU A 526 -14.15 43.62 18.56
C GLU A 526 -15.38 44.29 17.95
N LEU A 527 -16.25 43.49 17.36
CA LEU A 527 -17.44 43.92 16.63
C LEU A 527 -18.69 43.49 17.39
N THR A 528 -19.64 44.40 17.52
CA THR A 528 -20.87 44.17 18.28
C THR A 528 -22.13 44.12 17.40
N THR A 529 -22.05 44.65 16.17
CA THR A 529 -23.18 44.70 15.23
C THR A 529 -22.80 44.32 13.80
N VAL A 530 -23.80 43.92 13.01
CA VAL A 530 -23.63 43.63 11.58
C VAL A 530 -23.06 44.83 10.83
N GLY A 531 -23.51 46.06 11.15
CA GLY A 531 -22.99 47.27 10.53
C GLY A 531 -21.52 47.54 10.84
N GLU A 532 -21.06 47.22 12.04
CA GLU A 532 -19.63 47.28 12.39
C GLU A 532 -18.81 46.26 11.59
N PHE A 533 -19.30 45.02 11.43
CA PHE A 533 -18.65 44.03 10.58
C PHE A 533 -18.54 44.51 9.12
N VAL A 534 -19.60 45.10 8.57
CA VAL A 534 -19.59 45.62 7.20
C VAL A 534 -18.56 46.75 7.06
N LYS A 535 -18.61 47.72 7.98
CA LYS A 535 -17.77 48.93 7.95
C LYS A 535 -16.30 48.66 8.18
N PHE A 536 -15.97 47.82 9.17
CA PHE A 536 -14.59 47.64 9.62
C PHE A 536 -13.91 46.43 8.99
N CYS A 537 -14.66 45.45 8.48
CA CYS A 537 -14.08 44.22 7.95
C CYS A 537 -14.43 44.00 6.48
N LEU A 538 -15.72 43.94 6.12
CA LEU A 538 -16.14 43.55 4.78
C LEU A 538 -15.70 44.55 3.71
N VAL A 539 -16.08 45.83 3.85
CA VAL A 539 -15.73 46.88 2.87
C VAL A 539 -14.21 47.01 2.74
N PRO A 540 -13.42 47.09 3.83
CA PRO A 540 -11.96 47.09 3.73
C PRO A 540 -11.37 45.82 3.07
N SER A 541 -11.98 44.64 3.23
CA SER A 541 -11.51 43.41 2.57
C SER A 541 -11.60 43.46 1.05
N MET A 542 -12.51 44.28 0.50
CA MET A 542 -12.74 44.44 -0.93
C MET A 542 -11.84 45.52 -1.57
N GLU A 543 -11.09 46.25 -0.75
CA GLU A 543 -10.12 47.27 -1.18
C GLU A 543 -8.69 46.75 -1.30
N LYS A 544 -8.43 45.55 -0.75
CA LYS A 544 -7.18 44.80 -0.89
C LYS A 544 -7.13 44.11 -2.24
#